data_AF-A0A2E0Z9W7-F1
#
_entry.id   AF-A0A2E0Z9W7-F1
#
_cell.length_a   1.000
_cell.length_b   1.000
_cell.length_c   1.000
_cell.angle_alpha   90.00
_cell.angle_beta   90.00
_cell.angle_gamma   90.00
#
_symmetry.space_group_name_H-M   'P 1'
#
loop_
_entity.id
_entity.type
_entity.pdbx_description
1 polymer ?
#
loop_
_entity_poly.entity_id
_entity_poly.type
_entity_poly.pdbx_seq_one_letter_code
_entity_poly.pdbx_strand_id
1 'polypeptide(L)'
;MPIYNFTKIKSHKTLQKLALDLLEAEGFHLSSEPSPTGEGINILAEESIISHAGFSHTLHWFVNCIHSGGTQLQVQKVQQSLDAFDNRSEDGLLIVVDADIPEDGLLILEEYVNRPTNNLQISKNAAKSEASRKHLITLRQILETRFSDSELRTLCFDLGVDYEGLPGEGKLNKVRELISYLDRRDRIHQLTKIGKKLRPEISWEGETDSGPNVSKSSSQKKPLIQIWDQRQLENRLLRHPLIAQKYKLVQDTAIASPFFRPGLEDKSILIISDTSTFAYQLFSTLNKVSANVQIITFWQYSDPARLQLLFKDILDTPHDLVIFFLGDTFGFPIPDMILEKVLKTAAAGKGIIFFPFFAWALHQGAYQALDKLIPVKLVDEPRKDQLWLKASRFLAGDDYTWLNAEAFIENQPATIKVDNRHPLLKEIEHDFDLIHSFEFLTIKEQANCILTDNIGTPFLVINEATTAPIVYINSCTHNCLSKTHILSPFEISDPFQKLIVNTISWCLKLES
;
A
#
# COMPACT_ATOMS: atom_id res chain seq x y z
N MET A 1 11.38 13.09 7.75
CA MET A 1 9.92 12.85 8.00
C MET A 1 9.43 13.78 9.09
N PRO A 2 8.18 14.28 9.05
CA PRO A 2 7.60 15.00 10.19
C PRO A 2 7.69 14.12 11.43
N ILE A 3 8.34 14.62 12.48
CA ILE A 3 8.36 13.94 13.77
C ILE A 3 7.00 14.24 14.41
N TYR A 4 6.19 13.21 14.64
CA TYR A 4 4.90 13.37 15.29
C TYR A 4 5.11 13.35 16.80
N ASN A 5 4.65 14.42 17.47
CA ASN A 5 4.67 14.51 18.91
C ASN A 5 3.41 13.92 19.52
N PHE A 6 3.39 12.61 19.73
CA PHE A 6 2.29 11.95 20.43
C PHE A 6 2.13 12.41 21.88
N THR A 7 3.14 13.07 22.50
CA THR A 7 2.97 13.70 23.83
C THR A 7 1.93 14.83 23.82
N LYS A 8 1.54 15.35 22.65
CA LYS A 8 0.42 16.30 22.51
C LYS A 8 -0.95 15.64 22.66
N ILE A 9 -1.03 14.31 22.55
CA ILE A 9 -2.21 13.54 22.90
C ILE A 9 -2.27 13.47 24.43
N LYS A 10 -2.94 14.45 25.05
CA LYS A 10 -3.00 14.57 26.52
C LYS A 10 -4.04 13.68 27.19
N SER A 11 -4.87 13.01 26.39
CA SER A 11 -5.98 12.24 26.91
C SER A 11 -6.36 11.12 25.97
N HIS A 12 -6.90 10.08 26.58
CA HIS A 12 -7.54 8.96 25.88
C HIS A 12 -8.64 9.42 24.92
N LYS A 13 -9.42 10.45 25.30
CA LYS A 13 -10.43 11.06 24.43
C LYS A 13 -9.84 11.70 23.17
N THR A 14 -8.64 12.26 23.26
CA THR A 14 -7.94 12.81 22.09
C THR A 14 -7.46 11.69 21.17
N LEU A 15 -6.88 10.63 21.73
CA LEU A 15 -6.46 9.46 20.95
C LEU A 15 -7.62 8.80 20.21
N GLN A 16 -8.77 8.68 20.87
CA GLN A 16 -9.99 8.12 20.26
C GLN A 16 -10.48 8.94 19.08
N LYS A 17 -10.57 10.27 19.23
CA LYS A 17 -10.97 11.14 18.13
C LYS A 17 -9.99 11.04 16.96
N LEU A 18 -8.69 10.96 17.28
CA LEU A 18 -7.66 10.72 16.27
C LEU A 18 -7.87 9.37 15.56
N ALA A 19 -8.10 8.29 16.30
CA ALA A 19 -8.34 6.97 15.75
C ALA A 19 -9.60 6.93 14.86
N LEU A 20 -10.68 7.59 15.27
CA LEU A 20 -11.92 7.72 14.50
C LEU A 20 -11.68 8.44 13.17
N ASP A 21 -11.06 9.62 13.22
CA ASP A 21 -10.73 10.37 12.00
C ASP A 21 -9.81 9.54 11.07
N LEU A 22 -8.85 8.80 11.64
CA LEU A 22 -7.96 7.92 10.87
C LEU A 22 -8.71 6.72 10.28
N LEU A 23 -9.62 6.07 11.02
CA LEU A 23 -10.43 4.97 10.52
C LEU A 23 -11.29 5.40 9.33
N GLU A 24 -12.03 6.51 9.48
CA GLU A 24 -12.82 7.08 8.37
C GLU A 24 -11.93 7.43 7.17
N ALA A 25 -10.76 8.04 7.42
CA ALA A 25 -9.81 8.37 6.36
C ALA A 25 -9.11 7.14 5.76
N GLU A 26 -9.10 5.99 6.42
CA GLU A 26 -8.64 4.71 5.88
C GLU A 26 -9.77 3.91 5.22
N GLY A 27 -10.99 4.49 5.12
CA GLY A 27 -12.12 3.89 4.43
C GLY A 27 -12.96 2.93 5.30
N PHE A 28 -12.75 2.93 6.61
CA PHE A 28 -13.61 2.17 7.53
C PHE A 28 -14.96 2.88 7.70
N HIS A 29 -16.04 2.10 7.71
CA HIS A 29 -17.37 2.58 8.04
C HIS A 29 -17.66 2.39 9.54
N LEU A 30 -18.03 3.44 10.27
CA LEU A 30 -18.29 3.34 11.71
C LEU A 30 -19.74 2.92 11.94
N SER A 31 -19.97 1.71 12.46
CA SER A 31 -21.32 1.13 12.60
C SER A 31 -22.03 1.50 13.89
N SER A 32 -21.33 2.09 14.86
CA SER A 32 -21.92 2.59 16.11
C SER A 32 -21.28 3.88 16.58
N GLU A 33 -22.06 4.74 17.25
CA GLU A 33 -21.47 5.84 18.00
C GLU A 33 -20.49 5.31 19.06
N PRO A 34 -19.37 6.00 19.29
CA PRO A 34 -18.36 5.54 20.21
C PRO A 34 -18.92 5.52 21.64
N SER A 35 -19.03 4.34 22.26
CA SER A 35 -19.54 4.22 23.63
C SER A 35 -18.39 4.21 24.64
N PRO A 36 -18.38 5.13 25.63
CA PRO A 36 -17.37 5.13 26.69
C PRO A 36 -17.55 3.92 27.59
N THR A 37 -16.48 3.15 27.73
CA THR A 37 -16.33 2.16 28.78
C THR A 37 -15.35 2.70 29.83
N GLY A 38 -15.36 2.13 31.04
CA GLY A 38 -14.40 2.51 32.10
C GLY A 38 -12.93 2.29 31.71
N GLU A 39 -12.68 1.59 30.59
CA GLU A 39 -11.37 1.12 30.16
C GLU A 39 -11.02 1.56 28.72
N GLY A 40 -11.93 2.23 28.02
CA GLY A 40 -11.90 2.31 26.55
C GLY A 40 -13.02 3.16 25.96
N ILE A 41 -12.97 3.39 24.65
CA ILE A 41 -14.20 3.57 23.87
C ILE A 41 -14.22 2.39 22.91
N ASN A 42 -15.36 1.73 22.86
CA ASN A 42 -15.60 0.66 21.90
C ASN A 42 -16.06 1.32 20.60
N ILE A 43 -15.26 1.20 19.55
CA ILE A 43 -15.69 1.59 18.20
C ILE A 43 -15.91 0.30 17.44
N LEU A 44 -17.09 0.15 16.86
CA LEU A 44 -17.32 -0.87 15.84
C LEU A 44 -17.04 -0.23 14.50
N ALA A 45 -15.99 -0.70 13.84
CA ALA A 45 -15.60 -0.27 12.52
C ALA A 45 -15.79 -1.41 11.52
N GLU A 46 -16.21 -1.10 10.32
CA GLU A 46 -16.47 -2.04 9.25
C GLU A 46 -15.49 -1.78 8.12
N GLU A 47 -14.76 -2.82 7.72
CA GLU A 47 -13.85 -2.77 6.59
C GLU A 47 -14.41 -3.64 5.47
N SER A 48 -14.61 -3.05 4.29
CA SER A 48 -15.02 -3.80 3.10
C SER A 48 -13.79 -4.27 2.34
N ILE A 49 -13.53 -5.57 2.36
CA ILE A 49 -12.42 -6.20 1.66
C ILE A 49 -12.95 -6.91 0.42
N ILE A 50 -12.41 -6.56 -0.74
CA ILE A 50 -12.68 -7.28 -1.98
C ILE A 50 -11.58 -8.33 -2.16
N SER A 51 -11.94 -9.61 -2.09
CA SER A 51 -11.02 -10.71 -2.36
C SER A 51 -10.52 -10.68 -3.80
N HIS A 52 -9.40 -11.36 -4.09
CA HIS A 52 -8.88 -11.50 -5.46
C HIS A 52 -9.89 -12.10 -6.46
N ALA A 53 -10.90 -12.83 -5.97
CA ALA A 53 -11.98 -13.38 -6.81
C ALA A 53 -13.18 -12.43 -6.98
N GLY A 54 -13.07 -11.18 -6.50
CA GLY A 54 -14.11 -10.17 -6.59
C GLY A 54 -15.23 -10.27 -5.54
N PHE A 55 -15.14 -11.20 -4.59
CA PHE A 55 -16.10 -11.28 -3.50
C PHE A 55 -15.83 -10.20 -2.46
N SER A 56 -16.86 -9.41 -2.15
CA SER A 56 -16.82 -8.44 -1.05
C SER A 56 -17.11 -9.14 0.27
N HIS A 57 -16.24 -8.92 1.25
CA HIS A 57 -16.42 -9.34 2.64
C HIS A 57 -16.39 -8.10 3.52
N THR A 58 -17.35 -7.96 4.42
CA THR A 58 -17.32 -6.96 5.47
C THR A 58 -16.71 -7.61 6.71
N LEU A 59 -15.63 -7.03 7.23
CA LEU A 59 -15.06 -7.37 8.53
C LEU A 59 -15.57 -6.38 9.57
N HIS A 60 -16.09 -6.90 10.67
CA HIS A 60 -16.42 -6.10 11.84
C HIS A 60 -15.23 -6.06 12.80
N TRP A 61 -14.66 -4.88 12.99
CA TRP A 61 -13.54 -4.60 13.88
C TRP A 61 -14.04 -4.02 15.19
N PHE A 62 -13.62 -4.65 16.28
CA PHE A 62 -13.67 -4.07 17.60
C PHE A 62 -12.41 -3.21 17.82
N VAL A 63 -12.55 -1.89 17.83
CA VAL A 63 -11.40 -1.00 18.02
C VAL A 63 -11.27 -0.59 19.48
N ASN A 64 -10.10 -0.83 20.07
CA ASN A 64 -9.75 -0.36 21.40
C ASN A 64 -8.57 0.61 21.35
N CYS A 65 -8.77 1.83 21.87
CA CYS A 65 -7.71 2.84 21.96
C CYS A 65 -7.06 2.77 23.34
N ILE A 66 -5.74 2.59 23.40
CA ILE A 66 -4.98 2.55 24.65
C ILE A 66 -4.06 3.77 24.70
N HIS A 67 -4.37 4.71 25.60
CA HIS A 67 -3.51 5.86 25.86
C HIS A 67 -2.51 5.51 26.97
N SER A 68 -1.22 5.62 26.64
CA SER A 68 -0.12 5.22 27.52
C SER A 68 0.14 6.22 28.66
N GLY A 69 -0.07 7.52 28.43
CA GLY A 69 0.14 8.56 29.44
C GLY A 69 1.59 8.75 29.92
N GLY A 70 2.57 8.08 29.29
CA GLY A 70 3.99 8.16 29.65
C GLY A 70 4.72 6.80 29.66
N THR A 71 5.78 6.74 28.86
CA THR A 71 6.90 5.77 28.69
C THR A 71 6.72 4.25 28.78
N GLN A 72 5.66 3.68 29.34
CA GLN A 72 5.40 2.25 29.18
C GLN A 72 3.91 1.98 29.05
N LEU A 73 3.51 1.52 27.87
CA LEU A 73 2.26 0.81 27.71
C LEU A 73 2.27 -0.37 28.69
N GLN A 74 1.38 -0.34 29.68
CA GLN A 74 1.25 -1.46 30.58
C GLN A 74 0.70 -2.63 29.77
N VAL A 75 1.53 -3.65 29.55
CA VAL A 75 1.20 -4.98 29.05
C VAL A 75 -0.20 -5.44 29.51
N GLN A 76 -0.55 -5.14 30.76
CA GLN A 76 -1.85 -5.39 31.36
C GLN A 76 -3.05 -4.84 30.54
N LYS A 77 -2.94 -3.65 29.94
CA LYS A 77 -4.01 -3.06 29.12
C LYS A 77 -4.21 -3.77 27.79
N VAL A 78 -3.12 -4.28 27.20
CA VAL A 78 -3.18 -5.12 26.00
C VAL A 78 -3.87 -6.44 26.33
N GLN A 79 -3.47 -7.10 27.42
CA GLN A 79 -4.12 -8.33 27.90
C GLN A 79 -5.60 -8.11 28.18
N GLN A 80 -5.97 -7.03 28.88
CA GLN A 80 -7.37 -6.68 29.13
C GLN A 80 -8.18 -6.49 27.84
N SER A 81 -7.56 -5.91 26.80
CA SER A 81 -8.20 -5.74 25.49
C SER A 81 -8.48 -7.08 24.81
N LEU A 82 -7.55 -8.02 24.93
CA LEU A 82 -7.68 -9.37 24.39
C LEU A 82 -8.75 -10.17 25.16
N ASP A 83 -8.74 -10.11 26.49
CA ASP A 83 -9.73 -10.77 27.35
C ASP A 83 -11.15 -10.21 27.11
N ALA A 84 -11.26 -8.90 26.89
CA ALA A 84 -12.52 -8.24 26.56
C ALA A 84 -13.03 -8.65 25.17
N PHE A 85 -12.13 -8.99 24.25
CA PHE A 85 -12.45 -9.42 22.89
C PHE A 85 -12.81 -10.91 22.79
N ASP A 86 -12.23 -11.78 23.61
CA ASP A 86 -12.54 -13.23 23.69
C ASP A 86 -14.03 -13.54 23.90
N ASN A 87 -14.77 -12.59 24.47
CA ASN A 87 -16.20 -12.74 24.78
C ASN A 87 -17.13 -12.13 23.73
N ARG A 88 -16.61 -11.72 22.56
CA ARG A 88 -17.40 -11.03 21.54
C ARG A 88 -17.55 -11.80 20.22
N SER A 89 -18.35 -11.26 19.31
CA SER A 89 -18.77 -11.92 18.05
C SER A 89 -18.16 -11.29 16.79
N GLU A 90 -17.41 -10.20 16.94
CA GLU A 90 -16.77 -9.43 15.88
C GLU A 90 -15.66 -10.25 15.18
N ASP A 91 -15.39 -9.95 13.90
CA ASP A 91 -14.41 -10.68 13.10
C ASP A 91 -12.96 -10.38 13.51
N GLY A 92 -12.70 -9.21 14.11
CA GLY A 92 -11.36 -8.80 14.50
C GLY A 92 -11.28 -7.76 15.61
N LEU A 93 -10.09 -7.62 16.18
CA LEU A 93 -9.70 -6.64 17.19
C LEU A 93 -8.65 -5.70 16.60
N LEU A 94 -8.89 -4.40 16.65
CA LEU A 94 -7.91 -3.37 16.30
C LEU A 94 -7.50 -2.60 17.56
N ILE A 95 -6.22 -2.70 17.94
CA ILE A 95 -5.68 -1.95 19.08
C ILE A 95 -4.95 -0.72 18.58
N VAL A 96 -5.37 0.48 18.99
CA VAL A 96 -4.72 1.75 18.65
C VAL A 96 -3.98 2.29 19.86
N VAL A 97 -2.67 2.48 19.75
CA VAL A 97 -1.81 2.91 20.86
C VAL A 97 -0.96 4.11 20.46
N ASP A 98 -0.90 5.12 21.32
CA ASP A 98 -0.10 6.34 21.08
C ASP A 98 1.39 6.23 21.45
N ALA A 99 1.85 5.02 21.74
CA ALA A 99 3.23 4.68 22.08
C ALA A 99 3.59 3.33 21.47
N ASP A 100 4.88 3.07 21.32
CA ASP A 100 5.35 1.75 20.91
C ASP A 100 4.96 0.68 21.94
N ILE A 101 4.56 -0.49 21.45
CA ILE A 101 4.28 -1.65 22.29
C ILE A 101 5.62 -2.27 22.69
N PRO A 102 5.91 -2.48 23.99
CA PRO A 102 7.12 -3.16 24.41
C PRO A 102 7.14 -4.62 23.91
N GLU A 103 8.33 -5.22 23.81
CA GLU A 103 8.51 -6.59 23.32
C GLU A 103 7.63 -7.61 24.06
N ASP A 104 7.51 -7.50 25.39
CA ASP A 104 6.61 -8.35 26.20
C ASP A 104 5.13 -8.22 25.80
N GLY A 105 4.69 -7.04 25.38
CA GLY A 105 3.34 -6.82 24.87
C GLY A 105 3.12 -7.47 23.51
N LEU A 106 4.14 -7.42 22.63
CA LEU A 106 4.12 -8.12 21.35
C LEU A 106 4.11 -9.64 21.54
N LEU A 107 4.85 -10.17 22.52
CA LEU A 107 4.83 -11.59 22.86
C LEU A 107 3.44 -12.06 23.31
N ILE A 108 2.71 -11.25 24.08
CA ILE A 108 1.34 -11.57 24.49
C ILE A 108 0.37 -11.59 23.30
N LEU A 109 0.54 -10.65 22.37
CA LEU A 109 -0.25 -10.62 21.14
C LEU A 109 0.05 -11.83 20.26
N GLU A 110 1.32 -12.20 20.13
CA GLU A 110 1.74 -13.39 19.40
C GLU A 110 1.23 -14.67 20.09
N GLU A 111 1.35 -14.76 21.42
CA GLU A 111 0.81 -15.86 22.21
C GLU A 111 -0.70 -15.98 22.03
N TYR A 112 -1.44 -14.86 22.06
CA TYR A 112 -2.89 -14.86 21.86
C TYR A 112 -3.26 -15.28 20.43
N VAL A 113 -2.60 -14.72 19.40
CA VAL A 113 -2.81 -15.10 18.00
C VAL A 113 -2.47 -16.58 17.77
N ASN A 114 -1.47 -17.11 18.47
CA ASN A 114 -1.08 -18.50 18.37
C ASN A 114 -1.79 -19.40 19.38
N ARG A 115 -2.59 -18.84 20.28
CA ARG A 115 -3.35 -19.58 21.27
C ARG A 115 -4.30 -20.50 20.51
N PRO A 116 -4.17 -21.82 20.65
CA PRO A 116 -5.17 -22.71 20.10
C PRO A 116 -6.51 -22.33 20.75
N THR A 117 -7.47 -21.83 19.97
CA THR A 117 -8.82 -21.49 20.42
C THR A 117 -9.37 -22.70 21.20
N ASN A 118 -9.52 -22.53 22.52
CA ASN A 118 -9.23 -23.53 23.57
C ASN A 118 -9.80 -24.98 23.44
N ASN A 119 -8.91 -25.94 23.73
CA ASN A 119 -8.96 -27.14 24.59
C ASN A 119 -10.25 -27.95 24.95
N LEU A 120 -11.49 -27.51 24.68
CA LEU A 120 -12.66 -28.43 24.72
C LEU A 120 -12.91 -29.11 23.37
N GLN A 121 -12.41 -28.52 22.30
CA GLN A 121 -12.57 -29.04 20.94
C GLN A 121 -11.38 -29.87 20.45
N ILE A 122 -10.18 -29.82 21.06
CA ILE A 122 -9.07 -30.68 20.60
C ILE A 122 -9.42 -32.16 20.78
N SER A 123 -10.11 -32.54 21.86
CA SER A 123 -10.63 -33.91 22.03
C SER A 123 -11.69 -34.27 20.96
N LYS A 124 -12.60 -33.35 20.63
CA LYS A 124 -13.66 -33.59 19.63
C LYS A 124 -13.18 -33.50 18.17
N ASN A 125 -12.22 -32.62 17.87
CA ASN A 125 -11.65 -32.41 16.54
C ASN A 125 -10.51 -33.39 16.27
N ALA A 126 -9.75 -33.85 17.28
CA ALA A 126 -8.88 -35.01 17.13
C ALA A 126 -9.71 -36.27 16.88
N ALA A 127 -10.81 -36.48 17.62
CA ALA A 127 -11.73 -37.58 17.35
C ALA A 127 -12.40 -37.46 15.97
N LYS A 128 -12.81 -36.24 15.55
CA LYS A 128 -13.38 -35.98 14.22
C LYS A 128 -12.35 -36.11 13.09
N SER A 129 -11.11 -35.67 13.32
CA SER A 129 -9.98 -35.82 12.39
C SER A 129 -9.58 -37.29 12.27
N GLU A 130 -9.56 -38.04 13.37
CA GLU A 130 -9.30 -39.47 13.37
C GLU A 130 -10.43 -40.24 12.68
N ALA A 131 -11.69 -39.89 12.93
CA ALA A 131 -12.84 -40.48 12.26
C ALA A 131 -12.85 -40.17 10.76
N SER A 132 -12.57 -38.91 10.37
CA SER A 132 -12.43 -38.51 8.97
C SER A 132 -11.28 -39.27 8.30
N ARG A 133 -10.12 -39.35 8.95
CA ARG A 133 -8.96 -40.10 8.44
C ARG A 133 -9.28 -41.58 8.27
N LYS A 134 -9.94 -42.21 9.25
CA LYS A 134 -10.41 -43.61 9.15
C LYS A 134 -11.37 -43.77 7.98
N HIS A 135 -12.30 -42.84 7.78
CA HIS A 135 -13.23 -42.87 6.66
C HIS A 135 -12.53 -42.78 5.31
N LEU A 136 -11.56 -41.88 5.14
CA LEU A 136 -10.77 -41.76 3.90
C LEU A 136 -9.96 -43.04 3.61
N ILE A 137 -9.42 -43.68 4.65
CA ILE A 137 -8.73 -44.97 4.52
C ILE A 137 -9.70 -46.06 4.06
N THR A 138 -10.91 -46.12 4.63
CA THR A 138 -11.94 -47.10 4.23
C THR A 138 -12.37 -46.89 2.78
N LEU A 139 -12.65 -45.65 2.37
CA LEU A 139 -12.99 -45.32 0.98
C LEU A 139 -11.87 -45.75 0.03
N ARG A 140 -10.62 -45.50 0.40
CA ARG A 140 -9.45 -45.94 -0.38
C ARG A 140 -9.46 -47.45 -0.58
N GLN A 141 -9.61 -48.22 0.49
CA GLN A 141 -9.63 -49.68 0.43
C GLN A 141 -10.79 -50.21 -0.42
N ILE A 142 -11.98 -49.61 -0.31
CA ILE A 142 -13.14 -49.96 -1.14
C ILE A 142 -12.79 -49.78 -2.62
N LEU A 143 -12.28 -48.61 -3.00
CA LEU A 143 -11.93 -48.32 -4.39
C LEU A 143 -10.79 -49.21 -4.90
N GLU A 144 -9.77 -49.48 -4.09
CA GLU A 144 -8.65 -50.35 -4.49
C GLU A 144 -9.09 -51.80 -4.73
N THR A 145 -10.01 -52.32 -3.91
CA THR A 145 -10.39 -53.74 -3.91
C THR A 145 -11.63 -54.07 -4.73
N ARG A 146 -12.60 -53.15 -4.84
CA ARG A 146 -13.92 -53.42 -5.43
C ARG A 146 -14.13 -52.77 -6.79
N PHE A 147 -13.23 -51.91 -7.22
CA PHE A 147 -13.26 -51.29 -8.55
C PHE A 147 -12.11 -51.81 -9.41
N SER A 148 -12.44 -52.18 -10.64
CA SER A 148 -11.47 -52.33 -11.72
C SER A 148 -11.00 -50.95 -12.23
N ASP A 149 -9.95 -50.90 -13.03
CA ASP A 149 -9.42 -49.64 -13.58
C ASP A 149 -10.46 -48.91 -14.47
N SER A 150 -11.21 -49.65 -15.29
CA SER A 150 -12.27 -49.10 -16.14
C SER A 150 -13.44 -48.53 -15.34
N GLU A 151 -13.81 -49.17 -14.22
CA GLU A 151 -14.86 -48.68 -13.33
C GLU A 151 -14.41 -47.43 -12.57
N LEU A 152 -13.13 -47.37 -12.19
CA LEU A 152 -12.56 -46.17 -11.56
C LEU A 152 -12.56 -44.97 -12.52
N ARG A 153 -12.25 -45.19 -13.81
CA ARG A 153 -12.36 -44.16 -14.86
C ARG A 153 -13.80 -43.65 -15.00
N THR A 154 -14.78 -44.56 -14.97
CA THR A 154 -16.21 -44.20 -15.04
C THR A 154 -16.64 -43.39 -13.82
N LEU A 155 -16.21 -43.79 -12.62
CA LEU A 155 -16.46 -43.06 -11.39
C LEU A 155 -15.84 -41.65 -11.43
N CYS A 156 -14.62 -41.49 -11.93
CA CYS A 156 -13.99 -40.18 -12.12
C CYS A 156 -14.80 -39.30 -13.09
N PHE A 157 -15.29 -39.87 -14.19
CA PHE A 157 -16.15 -39.16 -15.14
C PHE A 157 -17.45 -38.67 -14.49
N ASP A 158 -18.14 -39.52 -13.74
CA ASP A 158 -19.37 -39.14 -13.00
C ASP A 158 -19.12 -38.07 -11.94
N LEU A 159 -17.91 -38.02 -11.39
CA LEU A 159 -17.45 -36.99 -10.46
C LEU A 159 -16.94 -35.72 -11.17
N GLY A 160 -16.86 -35.68 -12.50
CA GLY A 160 -16.27 -34.58 -13.24
C GLY A 160 -14.78 -34.38 -12.92
N VAL A 161 -14.04 -35.48 -12.74
CA VAL A 161 -12.58 -35.51 -12.50
C VAL A 161 -11.92 -36.19 -13.69
N ASP A 162 -10.90 -35.55 -14.27
CA ASP A 162 -10.10 -36.15 -15.34
C ASP A 162 -9.17 -37.25 -14.76
N TYR A 163 -9.44 -38.51 -15.12
CA TYR A 163 -8.66 -39.65 -14.67
C TYR A 163 -7.20 -39.58 -15.13
N GLU A 164 -6.95 -39.12 -16.35
CA GLU A 164 -5.60 -39.06 -16.92
C GLU A 164 -4.78 -37.95 -16.26
N GLY A 165 -5.43 -36.83 -15.91
CA GLY A 165 -4.83 -35.72 -15.17
C GLY A 165 -4.47 -36.00 -13.70
N LEU A 166 -4.93 -37.10 -13.09
CA LEU A 166 -4.52 -37.46 -11.73
C LEU A 166 -3.05 -37.90 -11.70
N PRO A 167 -2.21 -37.43 -10.75
CA PRO A 167 -0.82 -37.85 -10.69
C PRO A 167 -0.65 -39.35 -10.36
N GLY A 168 0.49 -39.91 -10.75
CA GLY A 168 0.85 -41.30 -10.47
C GLY A 168 0.35 -42.32 -11.49
N GLU A 169 1.11 -43.41 -11.65
CA GLU A 169 0.79 -44.49 -12.58
C GLU A 169 0.14 -45.68 -11.86
N GLY A 170 -0.82 -46.32 -12.52
CA GLY A 170 -1.54 -47.49 -12.02
C GLY A 170 -2.70 -47.18 -11.06
N LYS A 171 -3.64 -48.13 -11.01
CA LYS A 171 -4.92 -48.00 -10.29
C LYS A 171 -4.77 -47.54 -8.83
N LEU A 172 -3.85 -48.14 -8.06
CA LEU A 172 -3.68 -47.84 -6.63
C LEU A 172 -3.27 -46.38 -6.40
N ASN A 173 -2.33 -45.87 -7.19
CA ASN A 173 -1.89 -44.49 -7.09
C ASN A 173 -3.01 -43.54 -7.51
N LYS A 174 -3.73 -43.85 -8.61
CA LYS A 174 -4.88 -43.06 -9.07
C LYS A 174 -6.00 -42.99 -8.03
N VAL A 175 -6.31 -44.08 -7.32
CA VAL A 175 -7.28 -44.06 -6.20
C VAL A 175 -6.83 -43.11 -5.10
N ARG A 176 -5.55 -43.18 -4.70
CA ARG A 176 -5.01 -42.31 -3.65
C ARG A 176 -5.14 -40.84 -4.03
N GLU A 177 -4.74 -40.49 -5.24
CA GLU A 177 -4.80 -39.11 -5.72
C GLU A 177 -6.23 -38.63 -5.92
N LEU A 178 -7.17 -39.50 -6.35
CA LEU A 178 -8.59 -39.16 -6.42
C LEU A 178 -9.15 -38.77 -5.05
N ILE A 179 -8.87 -39.55 -4.01
CA ILE A 179 -9.34 -39.25 -2.65
C ILE A 179 -8.73 -37.95 -2.15
N SER A 180 -7.42 -37.76 -2.29
CA SER A 180 -6.75 -36.51 -1.92
C SER A 180 -7.22 -35.30 -2.73
N TYR A 181 -7.62 -35.50 -3.99
CA TYR A 181 -8.19 -34.45 -4.83
C TYR A 181 -9.57 -34.00 -4.36
N LEU A 182 -10.44 -34.96 -4.00
CA LEU A 182 -11.80 -34.70 -3.54
C LEU A 182 -11.86 -34.16 -2.12
N ASP A 183 -10.98 -34.63 -1.23
CA ASP A 183 -10.87 -34.17 0.16
C ASP A 183 -10.50 -32.68 0.22
N ARG A 184 -9.47 -32.26 -0.55
CA ARG A 184 -9.06 -30.84 -0.67
C ARG A 184 -10.16 -29.91 -1.19
N ARG A 185 -11.21 -30.44 -1.79
CA ARG A 185 -12.34 -29.69 -2.36
C ARG A 185 -13.65 -29.91 -1.62
N ASP A 186 -13.62 -30.61 -0.49
CA ASP A 186 -14.80 -30.98 0.31
C ASP A 186 -15.87 -31.75 -0.50
N ARG A 187 -15.43 -32.62 -1.42
CA ARG A 187 -16.30 -33.38 -2.35
C ARG A 187 -16.40 -34.88 -2.03
N ILE A 188 -15.89 -35.34 -0.90
CA ILE A 188 -15.94 -36.76 -0.48
C ILE A 188 -17.38 -37.29 -0.39
N HIS A 189 -18.33 -36.46 0.03
CA HIS A 189 -19.75 -36.83 0.07
C HIS A 189 -20.32 -37.21 -1.32
N GLN A 190 -19.81 -36.62 -2.40
CA GLN A 190 -20.24 -36.94 -3.77
C GLN A 190 -19.74 -38.32 -4.19
N LEU A 191 -18.49 -38.65 -3.83
CA LEU A 191 -17.90 -39.98 -4.05
C LEU A 191 -18.74 -41.07 -3.38
N THR A 192 -19.09 -40.92 -2.10
CA THR A 192 -19.94 -41.86 -1.38
C THR A 192 -21.32 -41.99 -2.03
N LYS A 193 -21.94 -40.88 -2.44
CA LYS A 193 -23.26 -40.86 -3.08
C LYS A 193 -23.27 -41.59 -4.44
N ILE A 194 -22.28 -41.33 -5.29
CA ILE A 194 -22.17 -41.98 -6.60
C ILE A 194 -21.76 -43.44 -6.42
N GLY A 195 -20.80 -43.72 -5.52
CA GLY A 195 -20.37 -45.06 -5.16
C GLY A 195 -21.53 -45.96 -4.74
N LYS A 196 -22.43 -45.48 -3.86
CA LYS A 196 -23.65 -46.20 -3.45
C LYS A 196 -24.59 -46.53 -4.61
N LYS A 197 -24.63 -45.69 -5.66
CA LYS A 197 -25.44 -45.98 -6.85
C LYS A 197 -24.82 -47.05 -7.74
N LEU A 198 -23.49 -47.00 -7.91
CA LEU A 198 -22.75 -47.94 -8.76
C LEU A 198 -22.57 -49.33 -8.11
N ARG A 199 -22.53 -49.37 -6.78
CA ARG A 199 -22.30 -50.55 -5.95
C ARG A 199 -23.16 -50.50 -4.67
N PRO A 200 -24.48 -50.69 -4.78
CA PRO A 200 -25.38 -50.63 -3.64
C PRO A 200 -25.13 -51.73 -2.59
N GLU A 201 -24.44 -52.80 -2.95
CA GLU A 201 -24.09 -53.93 -2.08
C GLU A 201 -22.87 -53.67 -1.17
N ILE A 202 -22.12 -52.59 -1.40
CA ILE A 202 -20.94 -52.21 -0.59
C ILE A 202 -21.36 -51.23 0.51
N SER A 203 -20.89 -51.42 1.74
CA SER A 203 -21.02 -50.40 2.78
C SER A 203 -20.03 -49.27 2.53
N TRP A 204 -20.53 -48.10 2.12
CA TRP A 204 -19.73 -46.91 1.86
C TRP A 204 -19.56 -46.02 3.10
N GLU A 205 -20.31 -46.27 4.17
CA GLU A 205 -20.23 -45.54 5.42
C GLU A 205 -19.22 -46.26 6.31
N GLY A 206 -18.20 -45.55 6.79
CA GLY A 206 -17.40 -46.06 7.91
C GLY A 206 -18.34 -46.18 9.11
N GLU A 207 -18.24 -47.26 9.90
CA GLU A 207 -19.08 -47.56 11.06
C GLU A 207 -19.04 -46.46 12.16
N THR A 208 -19.63 -45.30 11.89
CA THR A 208 -19.90 -44.26 12.89
C THR A 208 -21.37 -43.93 12.81
N ASP A 209 -22.20 -44.89 13.22
CA ASP A 209 -23.66 -44.79 13.28
C ASP A 209 -24.11 -43.97 14.50
N SER A 210 -23.61 -42.73 14.57
CA SER A 210 -24.19 -41.68 15.40
C SER A 210 -24.35 -40.45 14.51
N GLY A 211 -25.47 -40.44 13.78
CA GLY A 211 -25.81 -39.37 12.85
C GLY A 211 -25.67 -37.99 13.51
N PRO A 212 -24.88 -37.06 12.94
CA PRO A 212 -24.94 -35.68 13.34
C PRO A 212 -26.08 -35.03 12.56
N ASN A 213 -27.04 -34.49 13.29
CA ASN A 213 -27.85 -33.38 12.81
C ASN A 213 -26.86 -32.30 12.36
N VAL A 214 -26.68 -32.11 11.04
CA VAL A 214 -25.78 -31.10 10.47
C VAL A 214 -26.42 -29.73 10.67
N SER A 215 -26.35 -29.22 11.90
CA SER A 215 -26.23 -27.79 12.08
C SER A 215 -24.95 -27.37 11.36
N LYS A 216 -25.06 -26.40 10.45
CA LYS A 216 -23.93 -25.80 9.74
C LYS A 216 -22.86 -25.46 10.77
N SER A 217 -21.81 -26.27 10.82
CA SER A 217 -20.60 -26.02 11.61
C SER A 217 -20.00 -24.76 11.00
N SER A 218 -20.31 -23.60 11.59
CA SER A 218 -19.60 -22.37 11.30
C SER A 218 -18.13 -22.68 11.50
N SER A 219 -17.35 -22.67 10.42
CA SER A 219 -15.90 -22.66 10.50
C SER A 219 -15.55 -21.44 11.34
N GLN A 220 -15.23 -21.66 12.61
CA GLN A 220 -14.96 -20.59 13.55
C GLN A 220 -13.71 -19.88 13.04
N LYS A 221 -13.90 -18.69 12.47
CA LYS A 221 -12.82 -17.89 11.89
C LYS A 221 -11.84 -17.57 13.01
N LYS A 222 -10.54 -17.73 12.74
CA LYS A 222 -9.50 -17.22 13.63
C LYS A 222 -9.71 -15.70 13.74
N PRO A 223 -9.79 -15.13 14.95
CA PRO A 223 -9.97 -13.70 15.08
C PRO A 223 -8.80 -12.96 14.44
N LEU A 224 -9.11 -11.92 13.68
CA LEU A 224 -8.09 -11.08 13.05
C LEU A 224 -7.66 -9.99 14.04
N ILE A 225 -6.38 -9.93 14.38
CA ILE A 225 -5.86 -8.88 15.28
C ILE A 225 -4.99 -7.95 14.48
N GLN A 226 -5.29 -6.65 14.56
CA GLN A 226 -4.45 -5.58 14.06
C GLN A 226 -4.07 -4.65 15.20
N ILE A 227 -2.91 -4.02 15.04
CA ILE A 227 -2.38 -3.04 15.96
C ILE A 227 -2.00 -1.84 15.12
N TRP A 228 -2.30 -0.65 15.64
CA TRP A 228 -1.75 0.65 15.23
C TRP A 228 -0.98 1.22 16.42
N ASP A 229 0.27 0.81 16.58
CA ASP A 229 1.23 1.40 17.52
C ASP A 229 1.70 2.79 17.06
N GLN A 230 2.61 3.41 17.80
CA GLN A 230 3.13 4.73 17.43
C GLN A 230 3.65 4.75 15.99
N ARG A 231 4.53 3.82 15.61
CA ARG A 231 5.08 3.76 14.24
C ARG A 231 4.00 3.61 13.18
N GLN A 232 3.00 2.76 13.41
CA GLN A 232 1.88 2.54 12.48
C GLN A 232 0.92 3.72 12.42
N LEU A 233 0.74 4.45 13.53
CA LEU A 233 0.04 5.72 13.56
C LEU A 233 0.82 6.80 12.80
N GLU A 234 2.14 6.89 12.96
CA GLU A 234 2.98 7.80 12.17
C GLU A 234 2.82 7.55 10.67
N ASN A 235 2.91 6.29 10.24
CA ASN A 235 2.70 5.92 8.84
C ASN A 235 1.31 6.31 8.32
N ARG A 236 0.27 6.16 9.14
CA ARG A 236 -1.10 6.58 8.79
C ARG A 236 -1.24 8.10 8.76
N LEU A 237 -0.66 8.79 9.74
CA LEU A 237 -0.64 10.26 9.81
C LEU A 237 0.18 10.87 8.68
N LEU A 238 1.18 10.17 8.16
CA LEU A 238 1.87 10.54 6.92
C LEU A 238 0.87 10.54 5.76
N ARG A 239 0.08 9.48 5.62
CA ARG A 239 -0.97 9.39 4.58
C ARG A 239 -2.07 10.45 4.74
N HIS A 240 -2.33 10.91 5.97
CA HIS A 240 -3.38 11.88 6.30
C HIS A 240 -2.85 13.13 7.03
N PRO A 241 -2.09 14.00 6.35
CA PRO A 241 -1.40 15.12 7.00
C PRO A 241 -2.37 16.15 7.60
N LEU A 242 -3.56 16.33 7.02
CA LEU A 242 -4.60 17.22 7.55
C LEU A 242 -5.11 16.76 8.93
N ILE A 243 -5.16 15.44 9.17
CA ILE A 243 -5.50 14.87 10.47
C ILE A 243 -4.37 15.18 11.46
N ALA A 244 -3.11 14.95 11.06
CA ALA A 244 -1.98 15.30 11.92
C ALA A 244 -1.96 16.79 12.31
N GLN A 245 -2.30 17.68 11.37
CA GLN A 245 -2.42 19.11 11.61
C GLN A 245 -3.61 19.45 12.54
N LYS A 246 -4.78 18.83 12.33
CA LYS A 246 -5.97 18.97 13.20
C LYS A 246 -5.65 18.67 14.66
N TYR A 247 -4.86 17.63 14.92
CA TYR A 247 -4.41 17.25 16.27
C TYR A 247 -3.10 17.92 16.72
N LYS A 248 -2.56 18.82 15.90
CA LYS A 248 -1.28 19.52 16.14
C LYS A 248 -0.11 18.56 16.39
N LEU A 249 -0.16 17.33 15.87
CA LEU A 249 0.83 16.29 16.16
C LEU A 249 2.16 16.57 15.49
N VAL A 250 2.17 17.25 14.34
CA VAL A 250 3.42 17.61 13.67
C VAL A 250 4.28 18.46 14.62
N GLN A 251 5.49 17.99 14.95
CA GLN A 251 6.49 18.87 15.54
C GLN A 251 6.94 19.85 14.47
N ASP A 252 7.11 21.10 14.86
CA ASP A 252 7.84 22.08 14.06
C ASP A 252 9.33 21.74 14.05
N THR A 253 9.72 20.56 13.54
CA THR A 253 11.12 20.20 13.33
C THR A 253 11.64 20.62 11.98
N ALA A 254 10.75 20.88 11.02
CA ALA A 254 11.14 21.62 9.83
C ALA A 254 11.48 23.04 10.29
N ILE A 255 12.79 23.29 10.46
CA ILE A 255 13.39 24.60 10.25
C ILE A 255 12.74 25.07 8.96
N ALA A 256 11.87 26.09 9.03
CA ALA A 256 11.36 26.71 7.83
C ALA A 256 12.59 27.00 6.99
N SER A 257 12.72 26.33 5.84
CA SER A 257 13.92 26.48 5.04
C SER A 257 14.07 27.99 4.83
N PRO A 258 15.15 28.61 5.32
CA PRO A 258 15.27 30.07 5.36
C PRO A 258 15.26 30.67 3.95
N PHE A 259 15.28 29.82 2.93
CA PHE A 259 15.33 30.15 1.53
C PHE A 259 13.97 30.55 0.94
N PHE A 260 12.83 30.09 1.48
CA PHE A 260 11.54 30.55 0.94
C PHE A 260 11.30 32.02 1.28
N ARG A 261 11.22 32.84 0.23
CA ARG A 261 11.02 34.28 0.31
C ARG A 261 9.54 34.64 0.49
N PRO A 262 9.22 35.84 0.99
CA PRO A 262 7.87 36.40 0.92
C PRO A 262 7.33 36.39 -0.52
N GLY A 263 6.01 36.29 -0.70
CA GLY A 263 5.34 36.32 -2.02
C GLY A 263 4.59 35.03 -2.39
N LEU A 264 4.59 34.02 -1.51
CA LEU A 264 3.85 32.78 -1.69
C LEU A 264 2.45 32.80 -1.06
N GLU A 265 2.13 33.82 -0.26
CA GLU A 265 0.95 33.88 0.59
C GLU A 265 -0.37 33.80 -0.20
N ASP A 266 -0.40 34.36 -1.40
CA ASP A 266 -1.58 34.36 -2.28
C ASP A 266 -1.54 33.26 -3.35
N LYS A 267 -0.53 32.38 -3.33
CA LYS A 267 -0.34 31.36 -4.37
C LYS A 267 -1.06 30.08 -4.01
N SER A 268 -1.79 29.52 -4.97
CA SER A 268 -2.42 28.21 -4.83
C SER A 268 -1.55 27.12 -5.48
N ILE A 269 -1.14 26.13 -4.70
CA ILE A 269 -0.23 25.07 -5.12
C ILE A 269 -0.90 23.71 -4.91
N LEU A 270 -0.95 22.89 -5.96
CA LEU A 270 -1.40 21.50 -5.87
C LEU A 270 -0.19 20.56 -5.93
N ILE A 271 -0.04 19.70 -4.92
CA ILE A 271 0.92 18.62 -4.94
C ILE A 271 0.17 17.32 -5.22
N ILE A 272 0.54 16.62 -6.28
CA ILE A 272 0.07 15.25 -6.55
C ILE A 272 1.24 14.33 -6.24
N SER A 273 1.05 13.39 -5.31
CA SER A 273 2.15 12.60 -4.75
C SER A 273 1.86 11.11 -4.64
N ASP A 274 2.93 10.33 -4.80
CA ASP A 274 3.06 8.90 -4.55
C ASP A 274 3.22 8.53 -3.06
N THR A 275 3.15 9.50 -2.15
CA THR A 275 3.51 9.42 -0.72
C THR A 275 5.00 9.46 -0.40
N SER A 276 5.84 9.89 -1.34
CA SER A 276 7.27 10.12 -1.07
C SER A 276 7.50 11.09 0.10
N THR A 277 8.50 10.78 0.92
CA THR A 277 8.86 11.57 2.12
C THR A 277 9.15 13.03 1.78
N PHE A 278 9.77 13.27 0.62
CA PHE A 278 10.04 14.62 0.14
C PHE A 278 8.79 15.41 -0.23
N ALA A 279 7.79 14.81 -0.90
CA ALA A 279 6.56 15.51 -1.22
C ALA A 279 5.89 16.04 0.05
N TYR A 280 5.93 15.28 1.13
CA TYR A 280 5.45 15.72 2.45
C TYR A 280 6.29 16.80 3.09
N GLN A 281 7.63 16.73 2.98
CA GLN A 281 8.49 17.81 3.47
C GLN A 281 8.25 19.10 2.71
N LEU A 282 8.12 19.01 1.38
CA LEU A 282 7.83 20.15 0.54
C LEU A 282 6.46 20.75 0.87
N PHE A 283 5.42 19.92 1.01
CA PHE A 283 4.10 20.32 1.49
C PHE A 283 4.17 21.04 2.84
N SER A 284 4.88 20.46 3.81
CA SER A 284 5.06 21.04 5.15
C SER A 284 5.76 22.40 5.08
N THR A 285 6.86 22.50 4.32
CA THR A 285 7.62 23.74 4.16
C THR A 285 6.79 24.83 3.47
N LEU A 286 6.07 24.49 2.39
CA LEU A 286 5.23 25.44 1.66
C LEU A 286 4.05 25.95 2.51
N ASN A 287 3.44 25.09 3.33
CA ASN A 287 2.39 25.51 4.26
C ASN A 287 2.91 26.48 5.34
N LYS A 288 4.16 26.34 5.78
CA LYS A 288 4.76 27.26 6.78
C LYS A 288 4.97 28.66 6.24
N VAL A 289 5.15 28.80 4.93
CA VAL A 289 5.26 30.11 4.26
C VAL A 289 3.92 30.59 3.70
N SER A 290 2.82 30.10 4.28
CA SER A 290 1.44 30.54 4.04
C SER A 290 0.93 30.37 2.61
N ALA A 291 1.55 29.51 1.80
CA ALA A 291 0.95 29.14 0.52
C ALA A 291 -0.36 28.39 0.75
N ASN A 292 -1.34 28.58 -0.13
CA ASN A 292 -2.54 27.74 -0.17
C ASN A 292 -2.17 26.41 -0.85
N VAL A 293 -1.63 25.47 -0.06
CA VAL A 293 -1.16 24.18 -0.57
C VAL A 293 -2.20 23.10 -0.35
N GLN A 294 -2.59 22.43 -1.43
CA GLN A 294 -3.40 21.22 -1.41
C GLN A 294 -2.52 20.03 -1.81
N ILE A 295 -2.77 18.86 -1.24
CA ILE A 295 -2.05 17.63 -1.59
C ILE A 295 -3.05 16.51 -1.88
N ILE A 296 -2.85 15.81 -3.00
CA ILE A 296 -3.55 14.57 -3.34
C ILE A 296 -2.50 13.45 -3.39
N THR A 297 -2.69 12.43 -2.57
CA THR A 297 -1.78 11.29 -2.46
C THR A 297 -2.29 10.09 -3.26
N PHE A 298 -1.41 9.14 -3.58
CA PHE A 298 -1.76 7.94 -4.33
C PHE A 298 -2.91 7.16 -3.71
N TRP A 299 -2.93 6.99 -2.39
CA TRP A 299 -4.04 6.31 -1.70
C TRP A 299 -5.38 7.04 -1.87
N GLN A 300 -5.34 8.36 -2.10
CA GLN A 300 -6.54 9.17 -2.30
C GLN A 300 -7.06 9.07 -3.73
N TYR A 301 -6.17 8.97 -4.73
CA TYR A 301 -6.57 8.92 -6.14
C TYR A 301 -6.60 7.51 -6.75
N SER A 302 -6.04 6.50 -6.08
CA SER A 302 -6.14 5.10 -6.52
C SER A 302 -7.56 4.54 -6.38
N ASP A 303 -8.39 5.15 -5.55
CA ASP A 303 -9.82 4.88 -5.45
C ASP A 303 -10.62 5.99 -6.17
N PRO A 304 -11.23 5.70 -7.34
CA PRO A 304 -12.02 6.68 -8.10
C PRO A 304 -13.23 7.25 -7.34
N ALA A 305 -13.87 6.45 -6.47
CA ALA A 305 -15.02 6.91 -5.69
C ALA A 305 -14.58 7.94 -4.64
N ARG A 306 -13.46 7.65 -3.96
CA ARG A 306 -12.84 8.57 -3.02
C ARG A 306 -12.39 9.86 -3.68
N LEU A 307 -11.76 9.75 -4.85
CA LEU A 307 -11.31 10.90 -5.63
C LEU A 307 -12.49 11.81 -6.02
N GLN A 308 -13.60 11.24 -6.49
CA GLN A 308 -14.81 11.99 -6.83
C GLN A 308 -15.45 12.69 -5.62
N LEU A 309 -15.52 12.02 -4.46
CA LEU A 309 -16.22 12.56 -3.30
C LEU A 309 -15.41 13.61 -2.54
N LEU A 310 -14.12 13.36 -2.33
CA LEU A 310 -13.30 14.17 -1.42
C LEU A 310 -12.48 15.25 -2.13
N PHE A 311 -12.24 15.11 -3.43
CA PHE A 311 -11.27 15.95 -4.15
C PHE A 311 -11.86 16.69 -5.34
N LYS A 312 -13.17 16.61 -5.57
CA LYS A 312 -13.81 17.38 -6.65
C LYS A 312 -13.51 18.88 -6.52
N ASP A 313 -13.69 19.43 -5.33
CA ASP A 313 -13.44 20.85 -5.07
C ASP A 313 -11.96 21.22 -5.29
N ILE A 314 -11.04 20.33 -4.90
CA ILE A 314 -9.59 20.49 -5.12
C ILE A 314 -9.28 20.48 -6.63
N LEU A 315 -9.84 19.53 -7.38
CA LEU A 315 -9.62 19.42 -8.83
C LEU A 315 -10.27 20.57 -9.61
N ASP A 316 -11.37 21.13 -9.13
CA ASP A 316 -12.06 22.27 -9.75
C ASP A 316 -11.41 23.62 -9.39
N THR A 317 -10.73 23.73 -8.25
CA THR A 317 -10.07 24.97 -7.80
C THR A 317 -8.88 25.34 -8.71
N PRO A 318 -8.80 26.55 -9.29
CA PRO A 318 -7.62 26.95 -10.07
C PRO A 318 -6.33 26.97 -9.22
N HIS A 319 -5.22 26.46 -9.76
CA HIS A 319 -3.93 26.46 -9.08
C HIS A 319 -2.90 27.22 -9.92
N ASP A 320 -1.99 27.94 -9.25
CA ASP A 320 -0.88 28.65 -9.89
C ASP A 320 0.31 27.75 -10.22
N LEU A 321 0.43 26.64 -9.49
CA LEU A 321 1.47 25.64 -9.66
C LEU A 321 0.92 24.24 -9.35
N VAL A 322 1.27 23.26 -10.19
CA VAL A 322 1.10 21.84 -9.88
C VAL A 322 2.49 21.18 -9.78
N ILE A 323 2.73 20.46 -8.70
CA ILE A 323 3.95 19.67 -8.48
C ILE A 323 3.57 18.20 -8.48
N PHE A 324 4.17 17.40 -9.36
CA PHE A 324 3.74 16.04 -9.62
C PHE A 324 4.86 15.02 -9.36
N PHE A 325 4.68 14.23 -8.32
CA PHE A 325 5.49 13.06 -7.98
C PHE A 325 4.76 11.77 -8.37
N LEU A 326 5.36 10.99 -9.26
CA LEU A 326 4.93 9.61 -9.54
C LEU A 326 5.55 8.60 -8.59
N GLY A 327 6.83 8.80 -8.26
CA GLY A 327 7.62 7.91 -7.41
C GLY A 327 7.24 6.43 -7.51
N ASP A 328 6.99 5.73 -6.41
CA ASP A 328 6.73 4.26 -6.44
C ASP A 328 5.43 3.87 -7.16
N THR A 329 4.59 4.84 -7.53
CA THR A 329 3.27 4.60 -8.11
C THR A 329 3.28 4.74 -9.63
N PHE A 330 4.45 4.86 -10.26
CA PHE A 330 4.62 5.01 -11.70
C PHE A 330 3.94 3.90 -12.53
N GLY A 331 3.79 2.70 -11.97
CA GLY A 331 3.14 1.55 -12.60
C GLY A 331 1.60 1.53 -12.50
N PHE A 332 1.00 2.43 -11.69
CA PHE A 332 -0.45 2.46 -11.48
C PHE A 332 -1.09 3.57 -12.31
N PRO A 333 -2.21 3.30 -13.00
CA PRO A 333 -2.84 4.32 -13.83
C PRO A 333 -3.33 5.50 -12.99
N ILE A 334 -2.83 6.71 -13.31
CA ILE A 334 -3.39 7.96 -12.82
C ILE A 334 -4.79 8.17 -13.44
N PRO A 335 -5.82 8.50 -12.63
CA PRO A 335 -7.15 8.83 -13.14
C PRO A 335 -7.15 10.02 -14.11
N ASP A 336 -7.96 9.94 -15.16
CA ASP A 336 -8.04 10.96 -16.22
C ASP A 336 -8.32 12.37 -15.68
N MET A 337 -9.13 12.51 -14.63
CA MET A 337 -9.42 13.81 -14.02
C MET A 337 -8.19 14.52 -13.44
N ILE A 338 -7.19 13.77 -12.97
CA ILE A 338 -5.91 14.33 -12.51
C ILE A 338 -5.06 14.74 -13.71
N LEU A 339 -5.03 13.93 -14.77
CA LEU A 339 -4.33 14.29 -16.01
C LEU A 339 -4.93 15.55 -16.64
N GLU A 340 -6.27 15.62 -16.71
CA GLU A 340 -7.00 16.81 -17.14
C GLU A 340 -6.68 18.03 -16.27
N LYS A 341 -6.57 17.86 -14.95
CA LYS A 341 -6.18 18.94 -14.05
C LYS A 341 -4.82 19.51 -14.41
N VAL A 342 -3.81 18.65 -14.60
CA VAL A 342 -2.45 19.06 -15.00
C VAL A 342 -2.48 19.80 -16.35
N LEU A 343 -3.20 19.24 -17.33
CA LEU A 343 -3.32 19.83 -18.67
C LEU A 343 -4.03 21.19 -18.65
N LYS A 344 -5.12 21.34 -17.89
CA LYS A 344 -5.85 22.61 -17.73
C LYS A 344 -4.98 23.67 -17.06
N THR A 345 -4.21 23.30 -16.02
CA THR A 345 -3.25 24.19 -15.37
C THR A 345 -2.18 24.67 -16.37
N ALA A 346 -1.57 23.76 -17.13
CA ALA A 346 -0.58 24.11 -18.15
C ALA A 346 -1.19 25.00 -19.27
N ALA A 347 -2.39 24.68 -19.74
CA ALA A 347 -3.09 25.47 -20.75
C ALA A 347 -3.42 26.90 -20.27
N ALA A 348 -3.61 27.08 -18.97
CA ALA A 348 -3.79 28.40 -18.34
C ALA A 348 -2.47 29.17 -18.16
N GLY A 349 -1.33 28.66 -18.66
CA GLY A 349 -0.02 29.29 -18.54
C GLY A 349 0.58 29.24 -17.13
N LYS A 350 0.08 28.34 -16.28
CA LYS A 350 0.50 28.14 -14.90
C LYS A 350 1.57 27.05 -14.81
N GLY A 351 2.40 27.12 -13.76
CA GLY A 351 3.60 26.29 -13.68
C GLY A 351 3.32 24.82 -13.41
N ILE A 352 4.16 23.93 -13.96
CA ILE A 352 4.15 22.49 -13.65
C ILE A 352 5.56 22.02 -13.36
N ILE A 353 5.75 21.28 -12.27
CA ILE A 353 7.02 20.63 -11.94
C ILE A 353 6.80 19.11 -11.91
N PHE A 354 7.56 18.39 -12.72
CA PHE A 354 7.60 16.94 -12.76
C PHE A 354 8.85 16.41 -12.05
N PHE A 355 8.67 15.28 -11.35
CA PHE A 355 9.75 14.47 -10.77
C PHE A 355 9.90 13.15 -11.56
N PRO A 356 10.84 12.25 -11.20
CA PRO A 356 11.11 11.06 -11.99
C PRO A 356 9.92 10.13 -12.25
N PHE A 357 10.14 9.20 -13.18
CA PHE A 357 9.28 8.12 -13.66
C PHE A 357 8.20 8.51 -14.69
N PHE A 358 8.05 9.80 -14.99
CA PHE A 358 7.17 10.22 -16.08
C PHE A 358 7.74 9.85 -17.45
N ALA A 359 9.05 10.00 -17.65
CA ALA A 359 9.72 9.57 -18.88
C ALA A 359 9.55 8.05 -19.09
N TRP A 360 9.73 7.29 -18.02
CA TRP A 360 9.49 5.84 -18.02
C TRP A 360 8.04 5.49 -18.35
N ALA A 361 7.07 6.10 -17.67
CA ALA A 361 5.66 5.80 -17.88
C ALA A 361 5.21 6.14 -19.32
N LEU A 362 5.67 7.27 -19.87
CA LEU A 362 5.44 7.64 -21.27
C LEU A 362 6.03 6.60 -22.24
N HIS A 363 7.24 6.11 -21.97
CA HIS A 363 7.87 5.07 -22.79
C HIS A 363 7.05 3.77 -22.81
N GLN A 364 6.36 3.46 -21.70
CA GLN A 364 5.45 2.31 -21.59
C GLN A 364 4.07 2.55 -22.22
N GLY A 365 3.81 3.72 -22.81
CA GLY A 365 2.51 4.05 -23.40
C GLY A 365 1.49 4.60 -22.39
N ALA A 366 1.86 4.76 -21.11
CA ALA A 366 1.02 5.45 -20.14
C ALA A 366 1.07 6.96 -20.36
N TYR A 367 0.06 7.69 -19.85
CA TYR A 367 0.01 9.16 -19.77
C TYR A 367 0.33 9.91 -21.07
N GLN A 368 0.01 9.35 -22.24
CA GLN A 368 0.32 9.95 -23.55
C GLN A 368 -0.18 11.40 -23.69
N ALA A 369 -1.26 11.75 -22.99
CA ALA A 369 -1.77 13.11 -22.95
C ALA A 369 -0.75 14.14 -22.39
N LEU A 370 0.19 13.71 -21.53
CA LEU A 370 1.25 14.54 -20.95
C LEU A 370 2.53 14.61 -21.79
N ASP A 371 2.63 13.85 -22.89
CA ASP A 371 3.88 13.72 -23.66
C ASP A 371 4.43 15.08 -24.14
N LYS A 372 3.54 15.98 -24.54
CA LYS A 372 3.93 17.33 -24.99
C LYS A 372 4.46 18.22 -23.86
N LEU A 373 4.08 17.96 -22.61
CA LEU A 373 4.52 18.74 -21.45
C LEU A 373 5.87 18.25 -20.94
N ILE A 374 6.10 16.93 -20.90
CA ILE A 374 7.29 16.33 -20.31
C ILE A 374 8.51 16.55 -21.25
N PRO A 375 9.54 17.31 -20.82
CA PRO A 375 10.64 17.77 -21.67
C PRO A 375 11.74 16.74 -21.91
N VAL A 376 11.61 15.54 -21.35
CA VAL A 376 12.61 14.47 -21.38
C VAL A 376 11.99 13.17 -21.91
N LYS A 377 12.85 12.26 -22.35
CA LYS A 377 12.50 10.87 -22.67
C LYS A 377 13.59 9.93 -22.14
N LEU A 378 13.29 8.66 -21.95
CA LEU A 378 14.32 7.66 -21.67
C LEU A 378 15.32 7.57 -22.83
N VAL A 379 16.57 7.22 -22.53
CA VAL A 379 17.57 6.89 -23.56
C VAL A 379 17.05 5.71 -24.41
N ASP A 380 17.15 5.81 -25.73
CA ASP A 380 16.52 4.89 -26.71
C ASP A 380 17.16 3.47 -26.78
N GLU A 381 18.07 3.10 -25.88
CA GLU A 381 18.77 1.78 -25.91
C GLU A 381 18.00 0.62 -25.25
N PRO A 382 18.24 -0.65 -25.68
CA PRO A 382 17.14 -1.57 -25.99
C PRO A 382 16.87 -2.64 -24.93
N ARG A 383 15.60 -2.80 -24.55
CA ARG A 383 14.80 -4.05 -24.61
C ARG A 383 13.46 -3.87 -23.86
N LYS A 384 12.43 -3.40 -24.58
CA LYS A 384 11.02 -3.40 -24.14
C LYS A 384 10.62 -4.73 -23.48
N ASP A 385 11.09 -5.84 -24.06
CA ASP A 385 10.70 -7.20 -23.68
C ASP A 385 11.30 -7.63 -22.33
N GLN A 386 12.48 -7.11 -21.98
CA GLN A 386 13.12 -7.42 -20.70
C GLN A 386 12.59 -6.54 -19.58
N LEU A 387 12.29 -5.27 -19.85
CA LEU A 387 11.71 -4.36 -18.85
C LEU A 387 10.31 -4.82 -18.41
N TRP A 388 9.48 -5.35 -19.32
CA TRP A 388 8.12 -5.79 -18.96
C TRP A 388 8.10 -7.10 -18.17
N LEU A 389 8.81 -8.15 -18.63
CA LEU A 389 8.88 -9.41 -17.88
C LEU A 389 9.41 -9.18 -16.45
N LYS A 390 10.27 -8.17 -16.28
CA LYS A 390 10.81 -7.78 -14.99
C LYS A 390 9.80 -6.93 -14.17
N ALA A 391 9.18 -5.88 -14.71
CA ALA A 391 8.16 -5.08 -13.99
C ALA A 391 6.89 -5.87 -13.60
N SER A 392 6.54 -6.93 -14.31
CA SER A 392 5.46 -7.84 -13.89
C SER A 392 5.80 -8.61 -12.59
N ARG A 393 7.10 -8.87 -12.32
CA ARG A 393 7.57 -9.49 -11.07
C ARG A 393 7.57 -8.51 -9.89
N PHE A 394 7.74 -7.21 -10.16
CA PHE A 394 7.57 -6.14 -9.16
C PHE A 394 6.13 -6.13 -8.60
N LEU A 395 5.12 -6.22 -9.46
CA LEU A 395 3.71 -6.31 -9.02
C LEU A 395 3.38 -7.65 -8.31
N ALA A 396 4.23 -8.66 -8.46
CA ALA A 396 4.09 -9.96 -7.81
C ALA A 396 4.84 -10.08 -6.47
N GLY A 397 5.57 -9.05 -6.04
CA GLY A 397 6.29 -9.02 -4.76
C GLY A 397 7.69 -9.64 -4.76
N ASP A 398 8.33 -9.82 -5.92
CA ASP A 398 9.70 -10.33 -6.02
C ASP A 398 10.77 -9.27 -5.72
N ASP A 399 11.95 -9.73 -5.27
CA ASP A 399 13.12 -8.93 -4.85
C ASP A 399 13.53 -7.84 -5.87
N TYR A 400 13.82 -6.65 -5.36
CA TYR A 400 14.02 -5.39 -6.10
C TYR A 400 15.38 -5.28 -6.82
N THR A 401 16.28 -6.25 -6.62
CA THR A 401 17.70 -6.18 -7.02
C THR A 401 17.94 -6.04 -8.53
N TRP A 402 16.94 -6.25 -9.39
CA TRP A 402 17.08 -6.30 -10.85
C TRP A 402 16.73 -5.01 -11.61
N LEU A 403 16.11 -4.00 -10.99
CA LEU A 403 15.87 -2.69 -11.62
C LEU A 403 17.17 -1.88 -11.83
N ASN A 404 18.25 -2.28 -11.15
CA ASN A 404 19.46 -1.50 -10.91
C ASN A 404 20.45 -1.28 -12.07
N ALA A 405 20.19 -1.71 -13.30
CA ALA A 405 21.24 -1.69 -14.34
C ALA A 405 20.96 -0.83 -15.58
N GLU A 406 19.70 -0.60 -15.98
CA GLU A 406 19.43 -0.13 -17.36
C GLU A 406 18.62 1.17 -17.45
N ALA A 407 17.82 1.52 -16.44
CA ALA A 407 16.90 2.67 -16.53
C ALA A 407 17.18 3.80 -15.53
N PHE A 408 17.79 3.49 -14.39
CA PHE A 408 18.22 4.49 -13.41
C PHE A 408 19.37 3.98 -12.56
N ILE A 409 20.07 4.90 -11.91
CA ILE A 409 21.11 4.63 -10.91
C ILE A 409 20.54 4.94 -9.53
N GLU A 410 20.49 3.97 -8.61
CA GLU A 410 20.06 4.20 -7.22
C GLU A 410 21.25 4.12 -6.25
N ASN A 411 21.22 4.97 -5.21
CA ASN A 411 22.23 5.03 -4.14
C ASN A 411 23.68 5.28 -4.61
N GLN A 412 23.87 5.82 -5.82
CA GLN A 412 25.18 6.31 -6.24
C GLN A 412 25.27 7.81 -6.00
N PRO A 413 26.40 8.30 -5.47
CA PRO A 413 26.67 9.72 -5.47
C PRO A 413 26.78 10.22 -6.92
N ALA A 414 25.99 11.23 -7.25
CA ALA A 414 26.08 11.98 -8.50
C ALA A 414 26.43 13.43 -8.17
N THR A 415 27.43 13.97 -8.86
CA THR A 415 27.79 15.39 -8.75
C THR A 415 27.02 16.18 -9.79
N ILE A 416 26.14 17.06 -9.34
CA ILE A 416 25.35 17.94 -10.21
C ILE A 416 26.21 19.12 -10.65
N LYS A 417 26.37 19.28 -11.97
CA LYS A 417 27.19 20.32 -12.60
C LYS A 417 26.39 21.61 -12.78
N VAL A 418 26.85 22.69 -12.16
CA VAL A 418 26.15 23.97 -12.16
C VAL A 418 26.79 24.95 -13.15
N ASP A 419 25.98 25.50 -14.06
CA ASP A 419 26.36 26.60 -14.95
C ASP A 419 25.56 27.85 -14.57
N ASN A 420 26.17 28.77 -13.81
CA ASN A 420 25.54 29.88 -13.05
C ASN A 420 24.81 30.97 -13.88
N ARG A 421 24.39 30.68 -15.11
CA ARG A 421 23.77 31.65 -16.02
C ARG A 421 22.25 31.71 -15.94
N HIS A 422 21.59 30.68 -15.43
CA HIS A 422 20.12 30.62 -15.39
C HIS A 422 19.54 31.13 -14.05
N PRO A 423 18.41 31.87 -14.03
CA PRO A 423 17.77 32.34 -12.79
C PRO A 423 17.45 31.23 -11.78
N LEU A 424 17.21 30.01 -12.24
CA LEU A 424 16.99 28.82 -11.40
C LEU A 424 18.20 28.49 -10.51
N LEU A 425 19.39 28.97 -10.87
CA LEU A 425 20.66 28.66 -10.22
C LEU A 425 21.14 29.81 -9.33
N LYS A 426 20.29 30.81 -9.08
CA LYS A 426 20.59 31.92 -8.17
C LYS A 426 21.04 31.38 -6.81
N GLU A 427 22.19 31.86 -6.32
CA GLU A 427 22.79 31.48 -5.03
C GLU A 427 23.23 30.00 -4.91
N ILE A 428 23.36 29.30 -6.03
CA ILE A 428 23.99 27.98 -6.15
C ILE A 428 25.30 28.17 -6.91
N GLU A 429 26.41 28.31 -6.19
CA GLU A 429 27.68 28.76 -6.79
C GLU A 429 28.59 27.62 -7.26
N HIS A 430 28.34 26.41 -6.77
CA HIS A 430 29.22 25.26 -6.92
C HIS A 430 28.43 24.00 -7.26
N ASP A 431 29.13 23.06 -7.90
CA ASP A 431 28.69 21.68 -8.01
C ASP A 431 28.33 21.12 -6.63
N PHE A 432 27.34 20.24 -6.58
CA PHE A 432 26.92 19.60 -5.34
C PHE A 432 26.61 18.13 -5.55
N ASP A 433 26.89 17.33 -4.53
CA ASP A 433 26.66 15.89 -4.57
C ASP A 433 25.26 15.54 -4.07
N LEU A 434 24.66 14.55 -4.70
CA LEU A 434 23.39 13.94 -4.32
C LEU A 434 23.52 12.42 -4.35
N ILE A 435 23.04 11.73 -3.32
CA ILE A 435 23.03 10.25 -3.25
C ILE A 435 21.58 9.78 -3.40
N HIS A 436 21.10 9.67 -4.64
CA HIS A 436 19.68 9.38 -4.94
C HIS A 436 19.51 8.53 -6.19
N SER A 437 18.24 8.30 -6.57
CA SER A 437 17.91 7.61 -7.82
C SER A 437 17.76 8.60 -8.97
N PHE A 438 18.43 8.32 -10.10
CA PHE A 438 18.42 9.16 -11.31
C PHE A 438 18.04 8.33 -12.52
N GLU A 439 17.02 8.75 -13.28
CA GLU A 439 16.70 8.12 -14.57
C GLU A 439 17.76 8.45 -15.62
N PHE A 440 18.07 7.51 -16.50
CA PHE A 440 18.86 7.79 -17.70
C PHE A 440 17.98 8.47 -18.76
N LEU A 441 18.13 9.79 -18.87
CA LEU A 441 17.29 10.62 -19.70
C LEU A 441 18.04 11.20 -20.90
N THR A 442 17.28 11.52 -21.94
CA THR A 442 17.67 12.46 -22.99
C THR A 442 16.64 13.59 -23.05
N ILE A 443 17.07 14.78 -23.47
CA ILE A 443 16.17 15.92 -23.66
C ILE A 443 15.43 15.82 -24.99
N LYS A 444 14.19 16.29 -25.04
CA LYS A 444 13.44 16.45 -26.29
C LYS A 444 13.92 17.72 -27.03
N GLU A 445 13.71 17.79 -28.34
CA GLU A 445 14.22 18.89 -29.18
C GLU A 445 13.76 20.28 -28.72
N GLN A 446 12.58 20.37 -28.12
CA GLN A 446 11.98 21.61 -27.66
C GLN A 446 12.32 22.00 -26.21
N ALA A 447 13.20 21.23 -25.57
CA ALA A 447 13.57 21.38 -24.19
C ALA A 447 14.99 21.97 -24.03
N ASN A 448 15.21 22.63 -22.91
CA ASN A 448 16.50 23.20 -22.54
C ASN A 448 17.01 22.55 -21.25
N CYS A 449 18.24 22.01 -21.29
CA CYS A 449 18.87 21.37 -20.16
C CYS A 449 19.63 22.41 -19.33
N ILE A 450 19.21 22.62 -18.09
CA ILE A 450 19.81 23.61 -17.19
C ILE A 450 20.91 23.01 -16.32
N LEU A 451 20.73 21.78 -15.84
CA LEU A 451 21.72 21.05 -15.05
C LEU A 451 21.89 19.64 -15.58
N THR A 452 23.11 19.11 -15.48
CA THR A 452 23.45 17.71 -15.74
C THR A 452 24.18 17.11 -14.55
N ASP A 453 24.19 15.80 -14.43
CA ASP A 453 25.10 15.11 -13.52
C ASP A 453 26.53 15.01 -14.10
N ASN A 454 27.44 14.36 -13.38
CA ASN A 454 28.84 14.17 -13.79
C ASN A 454 29.04 13.19 -14.95
N ILE A 455 28.01 12.46 -15.37
CA ILE A 455 28.04 11.57 -16.55
C ILE A 455 27.26 12.15 -17.73
N GLY A 456 26.70 13.36 -17.59
CA GLY A 456 25.99 14.09 -18.63
C GLY A 456 24.50 13.79 -18.71
N THR A 457 23.94 13.06 -17.74
CA THR A 457 22.49 12.83 -17.67
C THR A 457 21.77 14.14 -17.35
N PRO A 458 20.69 14.49 -18.05
CA PRO A 458 19.87 15.64 -17.70
C PRO A 458 19.32 15.55 -16.28
N PHE A 459 19.59 16.58 -15.48
CA PHE A 459 19.13 16.69 -14.09
C PHE A 459 17.98 17.68 -13.93
N LEU A 460 18.13 18.90 -14.46
CA LEU A 460 17.09 19.92 -14.46
C LEU A 460 16.82 20.33 -15.90
N VAL A 461 15.60 20.11 -16.37
CA VAL A 461 15.21 20.37 -17.76
C VAL A 461 13.95 21.21 -17.80
N ILE A 462 13.90 22.23 -18.65
CA ILE A 462 12.73 23.08 -18.85
C ILE A 462 12.14 22.87 -20.25
N ASN A 463 10.82 22.98 -20.38
CA ASN A 463 10.13 22.97 -21.67
C ASN A 463 9.88 24.43 -22.12
N GLU A 464 10.54 24.87 -23.19
CA GLU A 464 10.40 26.25 -23.69
C GLU A 464 9.29 26.38 -24.75
N ALA A 465 8.73 25.27 -25.23
CA ALA A 465 7.69 25.28 -26.26
C ALA A 465 6.30 25.67 -25.73
N THR A 466 6.13 25.75 -24.42
CA THR A 466 4.84 26.02 -23.77
C THR A 466 4.81 27.43 -23.20
N THR A 467 3.61 28.03 -23.15
CA THR A 467 3.40 29.31 -22.45
C THR A 467 3.47 29.17 -20.93
N ALA A 468 3.22 27.95 -20.43
CA ALA A 468 3.44 27.57 -19.05
C ALA A 468 4.92 27.29 -18.76
N PRO A 469 5.44 27.68 -17.59
CA PRO A 469 6.74 27.22 -17.12
C PRO A 469 6.65 25.75 -16.71
N ILE A 470 7.24 24.85 -17.50
CA ILE A 470 7.26 23.41 -17.22
C ILE A 470 8.70 22.99 -16.91
N VAL A 471 8.89 22.32 -15.78
CA VAL A 471 10.19 21.87 -15.30
C VAL A 471 10.16 20.37 -15.01
N TYR A 472 11.24 19.67 -15.32
CA TYR A 472 11.52 18.29 -14.90
C TYR A 472 12.76 18.26 -14.02
N ILE A 473 12.65 17.68 -12.83
CA ILE A 473 13.75 17.48 -11.90
C ILE A 473 14.01 15.98 -11.79
N ASN A 474 15.11 15.52 -12.36
CA ASN A 474 15.52 14.11 -12.33
C ASN A 474 16.24 13.78 -11.01
N SER A 475 15.50 13.86 -9.91
CA SER A 475 15.96 13.45 -8.59
C SER A 475 14.85 12.64 -7.94
N CYS A 476 15.10 11.36 -7.66
CA CYS A 476 14.12 10.56 -6.93
C CYS A 476 14.16 10.93 -5.45
N THR A 477 12.98 10.98 -4.86
CA THR A 477 12.76 11.68 -3.60
C THR A 477 12.49 10.74 -2.43
N HIS A 478 12.74 9.46 -2.68
CA HIS A 478 12.68 8.30 -1.80
C HIS A 478 13.58 7.22 -2.39
N ASN A 479 14.01 6.28 -1.56
CA ASN A 479 14.76 5.11 -1.98
C ASN A 479 13.73 4.04 -2.33
N CYS A 480 13.55 3.73 -3.62
CA CYS A 480 12.51 2.81 -4.06
C CYS A 480 12.86 1.37 -3.60
N LEU A 481 14.15 1.06 -3.43
CA LEU A 481 14.61 -0.33 -3.23
C LEU A 481 15.44 -0.56 -1.94
N SER A 482 15.84 0.48 -1.20
CA SER A 482 16.60 0.28 0.04
C SER A 482 15.72 0.06 1.27
N LYS A 483 16.12 -0.93 2.08
CA LYS A 483 15.61 -1.15 3.45
C LYS A 483 16.11 -0.11 4.46
N THR A 484 17.12 0.69 4.11
CA THR A 484 17.67 1.73 4.98
C THR A 484 16.95 3.06 4.76
N HIS A 485 16.58 3.72 5.85
CA HIS A 485 16.06 5.08 5.81
C HIS A 485 17.11 6.01 5.21
N ILE A 486 16.86 6.54 4.02
CA ILE A 486 17.65 7.64 3.44
C ILE A 486 16.90 8.94 3.69
N LEU A 487 17.62 9.93 4.21
CA LEU A 487 17.13 11.29 4.37
C LEU A 487 16.88 11.89 2.98
N SER A 488 15.79 12.66 2.85
CA SER A 488 15.47 13.31 1.58
C SER A 488 16.61 14.25 1.16
N PRO A 489 16.92 14.39 -0.15
CA PRO A 489 17.93 15.36 -0.60
C PRO A 489 17.61 16.78 -0.13
N PHE A 490 16.33 17.07 0.04
CA PHE A 490 15.85 18.33 0.57
C PHE A 490 16.18 18.54 2.06
N GLU A 491 16.38 17.47 2.84
CA GLU A 491 16.83 17.58 4.24
C GLU A 491 18.35 17.77 4.35
N ILE A 492 19.12 17.24 3.40
CA ILE A 492 20.58 17.11 3.56
C ILE A 492 21.43 17.98 2.64
N SER A 493 20.83 18.62 1.62
CA SER A 493 21.55 19.42 0.63
C SER A 493 20.96 20.83 0.52
N ASP A 494 21.66 21.82 1.10
CA ASP A 494 21.31 23.24 0.98
C ASP A 494 21.25 23.71 -0.50
N PRO A 495 22.19 23.34 -1.39
CA PRO A 495 22.09 23.65 -2.81
C PRO A 495 20.81 23.11 -3.45
N PHE A 496 20.41 21.88 -3.10
CA PHE A 496 19.18 21.29 -3.62
C PHE A 496 17.93 21.97 -3.07
N GLN A 497 17.91 22.36 -1.79
CA GLN A 497 16.81 23.16 -1.23
C GLN A 497 16.64 24.48 -1.99
N LYS A 498 17.75 25.22 -2.21
CA LYS A 498 17.75 26.45 -3.00
C LYS A 498 17.25 26.21 -4.42
N LEU A 499 17.67 25.12 -5.05
CA LEU A 499 17.21 24.75 -6.40
C LEU A 499 15.69 24.56 -6.44
N ILE A 500 15.12 23.85 -5.47
CA ILE A 500 13.66 23.65 -5.38
C ILE A 500 12.94 24.98 -5.18
N VAL A 501 13.43 25.83 -4.27
CA VAL A 501 12.85 27.16 -4.03
C VAL A 501 12.90 28.05 -5.27
N ASN A 502 14.05 28.12 -5.94
CA ASN A 502 14.22 28.89 -7.17
C ASN A 502 13.30 28.35 -8.28
N THR A 503 13.14 27.04 -8.36
CA THR A 503 12.25 26.39 -9.35
C THR A 503 10.79 26.74 -9.13
N ILE A 504 10.32 26.67 -7.88
CA ILE A 504 8.96 27.05 -7.51
C ILE A 504 8.75 28.55 -7.80
N SER A 505 9.70 29.40 -7.42
CA SER A 505 9.62 30.85 -7.63
C SER A 505 9.57 31.23 -9.11
N TRP A 506 10.41 30.58 -9.92
CA TRP A 506 10.43 30.76 -11.38
C TRP A 506 9.11 30.29 -12.02
N CYS A 507 8.59 29.13 -11.62
CA CYS A 507 7.30 28.63 -12.12
C CYS A 507 6.13 29.55 -11.76
N LEU A 508 6.18 30.18 -10.58
CA LEU A 508 5.18 31.12 -10.11
C LEU A 508 5.39 32.55 -10.62
N LYS A 509 6.45 32.80 -11.41
CA LYS A 509 6.85 34.11 -11.93
C LYS A 509 6.96 35.16 -10.82
N LEU A 510 7.51 34.77 -9.68
CA LEU A 510 7.81 35.70 -8.59
C LEU A 510 9.00 36.57 -9.03
N GLU A 511 8.96 37.87 -8.68
CA GLU A 511 10.08 38.77 -8.96
C GLU A 511 11.36 38.26 -8.26
N SER A 512 12.43 38.11 -9.04
CA SER A 512 13.65 37.39 -8.66
C SER A 512 14.58 38.16 -7.73
#